data_AF-A0A2P4QH51-F1
#
_entry.id   AF-A0A2P4QH51-F1
#
_cell.length_a   1.000
_cell.length_b   1.000
_cell.length_c   1.000
_cell.angle_alpha   90.00
_cell.angle_beta   90.00
_cell.angle_gamma   90.00
#
_symmetry.space_group_name_H-M   'P 1'
#
loop_
_entity.id
_entity.type
_entity.pdbx_description
1 polymer ?
#
loop_
_entity_poly.entity_id
_entity_poly.type
_entity_poly.pdbx_seq_one_letter_code
_entity_poly.pdbx_strand_id
1 'polypeptide(L)'
;MSDDFNEVFIIDLGLCKPISDLQDSVNEIYGVLPYMAPEILRRNPYTPASDIYSFSMIMWEFTSGIPPFNHEAHDLDLILDICNQEKRPKIVENTPKCYIDLMKKCWDSEPSN
;
A
#
# COMPACT_ATOMS: atom_id res chain seq x y z
N MET A 1 -33.54 -0.81 -11.56
CA MET A 1 -32.19 -0.73 -10.97
C MET A 1 -31.86 -2.15 -10.56
N SER A 2 -30.84 -2.78 -11.15
CA SER A 2 -30.43 -4.11 -10.70
C SER A 2 -29.63 -3.91 -9.42
N ASP A 3 -30.17 -4.39 -8.30
CA ASP A 3 -29.45 -4.44 -7.03
C ASP A 3 -28.46 -5.60 -7.10
N ASP A 4 -27.35 -5.40 -7.82
CA ASP A 4 -26.22 -6.35 -7.78
C ASP A 4 -25.31 -5.94 -6.62
N PHE A 5 -25.55 -6.51 -5.44
CA PHE A 5 -24.82 -6.20 -4.20
C PHE A 5 -23.36 -6.71 -4.21
N ASN A 6 -22.86 -7.22 -5.33
CA ASN A 6 -21.52 -7.80 -5.47
C ASN A 6 -20.53 -6.91 -6.25
N GLU A 7 -20.89 -5.68 -6.56
CA GLU A 7 -20.00 -4.74 -7.24
C GLU A 7 -19.08 -4.01 -6.24
N VAL A 8 -17.79 -3.95 -6.57
CA VAL A 8 -16.77 -3.24 -5.78
C VAL A 8 -16.30 -2.05 -6.60
N PHE A 9 -16.30 -0.86 -5.98
CA PHE A 9 -15.90 0.39 -6.61
C PHE A 9 -14.70 0.99 -5.88
N ILE A 10 -13.74 1.52 -6.65
CA ILE A 10 -12.71 2.42 -6.11
C ILE A 10 -13.33 3.82 -6.06
N ILE A 11 -13.28 4.42 -4.88
CA ILE A 11 -13.83 5.75 -4.61
C ILE A 11 -12.76 6.65 -3.99
N ASP A 12 -13.11 7.91 -3.74
CA ASP A 12 -12.23 8.93 -3.16
C ASP A 12 -10.96 9.17 -4.00
N LEU A 13 -11.15 9.81 -5.15
CA LEU A 13 -10.06 10.20 -6.05
C LEU A 13 -9.51 11.61 -5.74
N GLY A 14 -9.76 12.15 -4.53
CA GLY A 14 -9.43 13.53 -4.17
C GLY A 14 -7.93 13.85 -4.19
N LEU A 15 -7.08 12.83 -4.07
CA LEU A 15 -5.62 12.93 -4.15
C LEU A 15 -5.05 12.37 -5.48
N CYS A 16 -5.89 11.82 -6.36
CA CYS A 16 -5.41 11.28 -7.63
C CYS A 16 -4.91 12.39 -8.54
N LYS A 17 -3.71 12.21 -9.09
CA LYS A 17 -3.06 13.16 -10.00
C LYS A 17 -2.41 12.42 -11.16
N PRO A 18 -2.32 13.04 -12.35
CA PRO A 18 -1.47 12.52 -13.42
C PRO A 18 -0.04 12.35 -12.94
N ILE A 19 0.62 11.26 -13.33
CA ILE A 19 2.01 10.97 -12.96
C ILE A 19 2.96 12.09 -13.44
N SER A 20 2.63 12.74 -14.57
CA SER A 20 3.36 13.91 -15.08
C SER A 20 3.46 15.04 -14.06
N ASP A 21 2.39 15.27 -13.30
CA ASP A 21 2.27 16.42 -12.39
C ASP A 21 2.99 16.15 -11.05
N LEU A 22 3.30 14.88 -10.77
CA LEU A 22 4.00 14.43 -9.57
C LEU A 22 5.53 14.50 -9.70
N GLN A 23 6.06 14.58 -10.93
CA GLN A 23 7.50 14.73 -11.17
C GLN A 23 8.01 16.13 -10.82
N ASP A 24 7.15 17.15 -10.92
CA ASP A 24 7.50 18.55 -10.69
C ASP A 24 7.21 19.03 -9.25
N SER A 25 6.39 18.30 -8.49
CA SER A 25 5.99 18.67 -7.12
C SER A 25 6.94 18.10 -6.07
N VAL A 26 8.13 18.68 -5.96
CA VAL A 26 9.03 18.42 -4.83
C VAL A 26 8.43 19.08 -3.58
N ASN A 27 7.76 18.33 -2.68
CA ASN A 27 7.97 18.42 -1.22
C ASN A 27 6.89 17.82 -0.31
N GLU A 28 5.71 17.42 -0.80
CA GLU A 28 4.63 17.00 0.11
C GLU A 28 4.23 15.55 -0.12
N ILE A 29 4.43 14.73 0.92
CA ILE A 29 3.98 13.34 0.98
C ILE A 29 2.53 13.35 1.48
N TYR A 30 1.62 12.84 0.67
CA TYR A 30 0.21 12.69 1.01
C TYR A 30 -0.17 11.21 0.97
N GLY A 31 -0.93 10.76 1.98
CA GLY A 31 -1.43 9.39 2.04
C GLY A 31 -1.64 8.90 3.46
N VAL A 32 -2.12 7.66 3.57
CA VAL A 32 -2.31 6.96 4.84
C VAL A 32 -1.12 6.03 5.04
N LEU A 33 -0.23 6.39 5.97
CA LEU A 33 1.12 5.84 6.12
C LEU A 33 1.22 4.30 5.98
N PRO A 34 0.38 3.48 6.66
CA PRO A 34 0.44 2.01 6.52
C PRO A 34 0.28 1.45 5.11
N TYR A 35 -0.32 2.20 4.18
CA TYR A 35 -0.55 1.79 2.80
C TYR A 35 0.49 2.37 1.83
N MET A 36 1.35 3.28 2.30
CA MET A 36 2.27 4.00 1.43
C MET A 36 3.50 3.17 1.09
N ALA A 37 3.86 3.17 -0.20
CA ALA A 37 5.01 2.44 -0.69
C ALA A 37 6.36 3.01 -0.19
N PRO A 38 7.38 2.17 0.02
CA PRO A 38 8.69 2.59 0.53
C PRO A 38 9.36 3.69 -0.30
N GLU A 39 9.18 3.69 -1.62
CA GLU A 39 9.72 4.70 -2.52
C GLU A 39 9.03 6.06 -2.32
N ILE A 40 7.72 6.09 -2.06
CA ILE A 40 6.99 7.33 -1.76
C ILE A 40 7.44 7.90 -0.41
N LEU A 41 7.59 7.02 0.60
CA LEU A 41 8.10 7.41 1.92
C LEU A 41 9.54 7.97 1.84
N ARG A 42 10.34 7.52 0.88
CA ARG A 42 11.67 8.06 0.56
C ARG A 42 11.66 9.32 -0.29
N ARG A 43 10.48 9.85 -0.66
CA ARG A 43 10.31 10.98 -1.59
C ARG A 43 10.82 10.71 -3.00
N ASN A 44 10.86 9.45 -3.41
CA ASN A 44 11.07 9.12 -4.82
C ASN A 44 9.77 9.37 -5.61
N PRO A 45 9.85 9.50 -6.94
CA PRO A 45 8.68 9.72 -7.78
C PRO A 45 7.63 8.62 -7.63
N TYR A 46 6.36 9.03 -7.74
CA TYR A 46 5.25 8.09 -7.79
C TYR A 46 5.30 7.25 -9.06
N THR A 47 5.01 5.95 -8.92
CA THR A 47 4.93 5.03 -10.06
C THR A 47 3.70 4.14 -9.91
N PRO A 48 3.25 3.45 -10.98
CA PRO A 48 2.18 2.46 -10.86
C PRO A 48 2.48 1.36 -9.81
N ALA A 49 3.75 1.06 -9.54
CA ALA A 49 4.12 0.09 -8.51
C ALA A 49 3.76 0.57 -7.09
N SER A 50 3.67 1.88 -6.87
CA SER A 50 3.23 2.45 -5.59
C SER A 50 1.75 2.14 -5.30
N ASP A 51 0.91 2.11 -6.34
CA ASP A 51 -0.48 1.63 -6.24
C ASP A 51 -0.53 0.12 -5.95
N ILE A 52 0.34 -0.67 -6.60
CA ILE A 52 0.43 -2.13 -6.39
C ILE A 52 0.86 -2.46 -4.95
N TYR A 53 1.80 -1.70 -4.40
CA TYR A 53 2.15 -1.80 -2.98
C TYR A 53 0.94 -1.49 -2.09
N SER A 54 0.23 -0.40 -2.35
CA SER A 54 -0.97 -0.04 -1.57
C SER A 54 -2.04 -1.15 -1.64
N PHE A 55 -2.20 -1.76 -2.82
CA PHE A 55 -3.11 -2.89 -3.03
C PHE A 55 -2.74 -4.11 -2.17
N SER A 56 -1.44 -4.41 -2.00
CA SER A 56 -1.00 -5.49 -1.10
C SER A 56 -1.39 -5.26 0.36
N MET A 57 -1.45 -4.00 0.81
CA MET A 57 -1.83 -3.64 2.17
C MET A 57 -3.34 -3.83 2.37
N ILE A 58 -4.13 -3.54 1.34
CA ILE A 58 -5.57 -3.87 1.29
C ILE A 58 -5.76 -5.39 1.29
N MET A 59 -4.96 -6.14 0.51
CA MET A 59 -5.00 -7.59 0.52
C MET A 59 -4.72 -8.16 1.92
N TRP A 60 -3.72 -7.61 2.60
CA TRP A 60 -3.40 -8.01 3.98
C TRP A 60 -4.56 -7.69 4.94
N GLU A 61 -5.12 -6.48 4.85
CA GLU A 61 -6.25 -6.04 5.66
C GLU A 61 -7.47 -6.96 5.49
N PHE A 62 -7.76 -7.42 4.27
CA PHE A 62 -8.83 -8.41 4.06
C PHE A 62 -8.59 -9.72 4.80
N THR A 63 -7.34 -10.15 4.92
CA THR A 63 -7.02 -11.40 5.63
C THR A 63 -6.98 -11.23 7.15
N SER A 64 -6.62 -10.05 7.65
CA SER A 64 -6.46 -9.78 9.08
C SER A 64 -7.74 -9.22 9.74
N GLY A 65 -8.59 -8.57 8.95
CA GLY A 65 -9.76 -7.84 9.42
C GLY A 65 -9.44 -6.53 10.14
N ILE A 66 -8.18 -6.06 10.09
CA ILE A 66 -7.72 -4.82 10.74
C ILE A 66 -6.74 -4.07 9.83
N PRO A 67 -6.58 -2.74 10.00
CA PRO A 67 -5.60 -1.97 9.24
C PRO A 67 -4.15 -2.48 9.43
N PRO A 68 -3.29 -2.37 8.41
CA PRO A 68 -1.87 -2.68 8.54
C PRO A 68 -1.25 -1.83 9.64
N PHE A 69 -0.39 -2.43 10.47
CA PHE A 69 0.30 -1.76 11.58
C PHE A 69 -0.63 -1.09 12.62
N ASN A 70 -1.89 -1.53 12.75
CA ASN A 70 -2.89 -0.97 13.67
C ASN A 70 -2.48 -0.89 15.17
N HIS A 71 -1.43 -1.60 15.58
CA HIS A 71 -0.92 -1.60 16.95
C HIS A 71 0.39 -0.83 17.12
N GLU A 72 0.80 -0.08 16.10
CA GLU A 72 2.05 0.65 16.05
C GLU A 72 1.81 2.15 15.94
N ALA A 73 2.74 2.95 16.43
CA ALA A 73 2.70 4.39 16.21
C ALA A 73 3.00 4.69 14.74
N HIS A 74 2.19 5.55 14.12
CA HIS A 74 2.40 6.01 12.75
C HIS A 74 3.39 7.17 12.72
N ASP A 75 4.62 6.90 13.14
CA ASP A 75 5.69 7.88 13.31
C ASP A 75 6.90 7.61 12.39
N LEU A 76 7.98 8.36 12.60
CA LEU A 76 9.20 8.22 11.82
C LEU A 76 9.83 6.83 11.95
N ASP A 77 9.69 6.17 13.10
CA ASP A 77 10.30 4.85 13.32
C ASP A 77 9.61 3.82 12.42
N LEU A 78 8.28 3.84 12.34
CA LEU A 78 7.53 2.99 11.40
C LEU A 78 7.90 3.27 9.93
N ILE A 79 8.08 4.54 9.57
CA ILE A 79 8.52 4.91 8.22
C ILE A 79 9.87 4.29 7.90
N LEU A 80 10.84 4.41 8.81
CA LEU A 80 12.19 3.86 8.64
C LEU A 80 12.16 2.33 8.52
N ASP A 81 11.38 1.67 9.38
CA ASP A 81 11.17 0.22 9.37
C ASP A 81 10.61 -0.29 8.03
N ILE A 82 9.60 0.40 7.48
CA ILE A 82 9.00 0.07 6.17
C ILE A 82 10.03 0.29 5.05
N CYS A 83 10.70 1.44 5.06
CA CYS A 83 11.69 1.81 4.06
C CYS A 83 12.81 0.78 4.00
N ASN A 84 13.42 0.43 5.14
CA ASN A 84 14.57 -0.48 5.20
C ASN A 84 14.24 -1.95 4.87
N GLN A 85 13.01 -2.23 4.42
CA GLN A 85 12.50 -3.55 4.08
C GLN A 85 12.44 -4.52 5.27
N GLU A 86 12.62 -4.02 6.49
CA GLU A 86 12.64 -4.84 7.70
C GLU A 86 11.22 -5.16 8.18
N LYS A 87 10.22 -4.41 7.71
CA LYS A 87 8.86 -4.52 8.22
C LYS A 87 7.80 -4.69 7.14
N ARG A 88 7.05 -5.77 7.28
CA ARG A 88 5.78 -6.07 6.61
C ARG A 88 4.81 -6.61 7.64
N PRO A 89 3.50 -6.44 7.46
CA PRO A 89 2.53 -7.03 8.36
C PRO A 89 2.69 -8.56 8.44
N LYS A 90 2.50 -9.13 9.64
CA LYS A 90 2.62 -10.57 9.85
C LYS A 90 1.56 -11.32 9.03
N ILE A 91 1.96 -12.33 8.27
CA ILE A 91 1.02 -13.17 7.51
C ILE A 91 0.05 -13.85 8.47
N VAL A 92 -1.24 -13.71 8.20
CA VAL A 92 -2.32 -14.30 9.01
C VAL A 92 -2.38 -15.81 8.76
N GLU A 93 -2.53 -16.59 9.83
CA GLU A 93 -2.67 -18.04 9.74
C GLU A 93 -3.86 -18.43 8.85
N ASN A 94 -3.72 -19.54 8.12
CA ASN A 94 -4.72 -20.03 7.17
C ASN A 94 -4.96 -19.16 5.92
N THR A 95 -4.19 -18.08 5.70
CA THR A 95 -4.22 -17.37 4.42
C THR A 95 -3.78 -18.32 3.29
N PRO A 96 -4.56 -18.48 2.21
CA PRO A 96 -4.20 -19.38 1.12
C PRO A 96 -2.86 -19.03 0.50
N LYS A 97 -2.04 -20.05 0.19
CA LYS A 97 -0.68 -19.85 -0.35
C LYS A 97 -0.64 -18.95 -1.58
N CYS A 98 -1.54 -19.16 -2.54
CA CYS A 98 -1.59 -18.33 -3.76
C CYS A 98 -1.84 -16.84 -3.44
N TYR A 99 -2.61 -16.55 -2.40
CA TYR A 99 -2.89 -15.19 -1.95
C TYR A 99 -1.67 -14.57 -1.27
N ILE A 100 -0.99 -15.34 -0.42
CA ILE A 100 0.29 -14.92 0.20
C ILE A 100 1.33 -14.62 -0.88
N ASP A 101 1.47 -15.51 -1.86
CA ASP A 101 2.46 -15.38 -2.92
C ASP A 101 2.18 -14.13 -3.79
N LEU A 102 0.91 -13.85 -4.10
CA LEU A 102 0.51 -12.64 -4.83
C LEU A 102 0.74 -11.37 -3.99
N MET A 103 0.25 -11.35 -2.75
CA MET A 103 0.43 -10.23 -1.82
C MET A 103 1.91 -9.90 -1.62
N LYS A 104 2.76 -10.94 -1.52
CA LYS A 104 4.20 -10.77 -1.38
C LYS A 104 4.89 -10.19 -2.60
N LYS A 105 4.43 -10.54 -3.80
CA LYS A 105 4.90 -9.92 -5.03
C LYS A 105 4.50 -8.44 -5.08
N CYS A 106 3.27 -8.13 -4.67
CA CYS A 106 2.78 -6.77 -4.72
C CYS A 106 3.47 -5.80 -3.73
N TRP A 107 3.97 -6.28 -2.57
CA TRP A 107 4.75 -5.45 -1.63
C TRP A 107 6.26 -5.64 -1.71
N ASP A 108 6.75 -6.24 -2.81
CA ASP A 108 8.18 -6.37 -3.04
C ASP A 108 8.81 -4.97 -3.02
N SER A 109 10.04 -4.91 -2.52
CA SER A 109 10.74 -3.64 -2.39
C SER A 109 11.37 -3.21 -3.71
N GLU A 110 11.53 -4.14 -4.66
CA GLU A 110 11.89 -3.84 -6.04
C GLU A 110 10.60 -3.59 -6.84
N PRO A 111 10.31 -2.33 -7.25
CA PRO A 111 9.06 -1.98 -7.93
C PRO A 111 8.83 -2.68 -9.27
N SER A 112 9.85 -3.35 -9.81
CA SER A 112 9.84 -4.04 -11.11
C SER A 112 9.66 -5.56 -11.03
N ASN A 113 9.56 -6.14 -9.83
CA ASN A 113 9.31 -7.58 -9.60
C ASN A 113 7.83 -7.96 -9.77
#